data_AF-A0A838EXX3-F1
#
_entry.id   AF-A0A838EXX3-F1
#
_cell.length_a   1.000
_cell.length_b   1.000
_cell.length_c   1.000
_cell.angle_alpha   90.00
_cell.angle_beta   90.00
_cell.angle_gamma   90.00
#
_symmetry.space_group_name_H-M   'P 1'
#
loop_
_entity.id
_entity.type
_entity.pdbx_description
1 polymer ?
#
loop_
_entity_poly.entity_id
_entity_poly.type
_entity_poly.pdbx_seq_one_letter_code
_entity_poly.pdbx_strand_id
1 'polypeptide(L)'
;MSSHLRRKILIDRMQELESSGKSCLGCAGNCCTSEANSMMVTPIEAVELVDYLKANNLFNPELKLRLEETVSKYRLAQSVGDGKRSFLRRTYTCPFFNHKELGCPLPREVKPFGCLAFNSHHAELKTGENCFSEKEILEKREADFQEEKELNEKIKAQYSLYWDKTPLPLALLDFYRA
;
A
#
# COMPACT_ATOMS: atom_id res chain seq x y z
N MET A 1 2.39 12.91 16.00
CA MET A 1 1.16 12.14 15.76
C MET A 1 1.51 10.71 15.38
N SER A 2 0.84 9.70 15.97
CA SER A 2 1.18 8.29 15.77
C SER A 2 0.62 7.72 14.46
N SER A 3 1.31 6.71 13.90
CA SER A 3 0.88 5.96 12.69
C SER A 3 -0.52 5.37 12.83
N HIS A 4 -0.86 4.87 14.02
CA HIS A 4 -2.17 4.30 14.30
C HIS A 4 -3.30 5.33 14.17
N LEU A 5 -3.11 6.55 14.69
CA LEU A 5 -4.16 7.59 14.64
C LEU A 5 -4.52 7.94 13.19
N ARG A 6 -3.51 8.04 12.32
CA ARG A 6 -3.65 8.30 10.87
C ARG A 6 -4.47 7.27 10.12
N ARG A 7 -4.53 6.03 10.63
CA ARG A 7 -5.23 4.89 10.02
C ARG A 7 -6.55 4.59 10.69
N LYS A 8 -6.83 5.17 11.86
CA LYS A 8 -7.92 4.75 12.74
C LYS A 8 -9.25 4.64 12.01
N ILE A 9 -9.69 5.67 11.30
CA ILE A 9 -10.96 5.65 10.57
C ILE A 9 -11.04 4.53 9.52
N LEU A 10 -9.93 4.22 8.85
CA LEU A 10 -9.85 3.14 7.85
C LEU A 10 -9.81 1.76 8.51
N ILE A 11 -9.13 1.64 9.66
CA ILE A 11 -9.05 0.41 10.45
C ILE A 11 -10.40 0.07 11.04
N ASP A 12 -11.04 1.05 11.68
CA ASP A 12 -12.38 0.91 12.28
C ASP A 12 -13.36 0.45 11.19
N ARG A 13 -13.31 1.08 10.00
CA ARG A 13 -14.15 0.67 8.89
C ARG A 13 -13.90 -0.76 8.40
N MET A 14 -12.63 -1.13 8.24
CA MET A 14 -12.27 -2.50 7.86
C MET A 14 -12.75 -3.53 8.89
N GLN A 15 -12.70 -3.20 10.18
CA GLN A 15 -13.21 -4.03 11.28
C GLN A 15 -14.74 -4.17 11.23
N GLU A 16 -15.48 -3.09 10.97
CA GLU A 16 -16.93 -3.14 10.78
C GLU A 16 -17.33 -4.08 9.64
N LEU A 17 -16.68 -3.96 8.48
CA LEU A 17 -16.92 -4.84 7.34
C LEU A 17 -16.63 -6.30 7.69
N GLU A 18 -15.49 -6.56 8.35
CA GLU A 18 -15.12 -7.90 8.79
C GLU A 18 -16.14 -8.51 9.77
N SER A 19 -16.66 -7.71 10.72
CA SER A 19 -17.71 -8.14 11.64
C SER A 19 -19.03 -8.49 10.93
N SER A 20 -19.23 -7.96 9.73
CA SER A 20 -20.37 -8.24 8.86
C SER A 20 -20.09 -9.39 7.87
N GLY A 21 -19.02 -10.15 8.08
CA GLY A 21 -18.59 -11.25 7.20
C GLY A 21 -17.85 -10.81 5.94
N LYS A 22 -17.64 -9.50 5.74
CA LYS A 22 -16.99 -8.92 4.56
C LYS A 22 -15.52 -8.69 4.87
N SER A 23 -14.71 -9.74 4.75
CA SER A 23 -13.29 -9.69 5.09
C SER A 23 -12.37 -10.19 3.99
N CYS A 24 -11.12 -9.74 4.02
CA CYS A 24 -10.07 -10.26 3.14
C CYS A 24 -9.50 -11.61 3.62
N LEU A 25 -9.98 -12.14 4.74
CA LEU A 25 -9.53 -13.42 5.31
C LEU A 25 -10.01 -14.58 4.42
N GLY A 26 -9.09 -15.43 3.97
CA GLY A 26 -9.40 -16.51 3.02
C GLY A 26 -9.79 -16.03 1.62
N CYS A 27 -9.48 -14.79 1.26
CA CYS A 27 -9.67 -14.29 -0.11
C CYS A 27 -8.59 -14.86 -1.04
N ALA A 28 -8.95 -15.17 -2.29
CA ALA A 28 -8.01 -15.57 -3.34
C ALA A 28 -7.01 -14.45 -3.71
N GLY A 29 -7.25 -13.23 -3.24
CA GLY A 29 -6.30 -12.13 -3.30
C GLY A 29 -6.23 -11.42 -4.64
N ASN A 30 -7.25 -11.52 -5.51
CA ASN A 30 -7.28 -10.87 -6.82
C ASN A 30 -7.02 -9.35 -6.73
N CYS A 31 -7.43 -8.68 -5.65
CA CYS A 31 -7.13 -7.27 -5.40
C CYS A 31 -5.65 -6.98 -5.13
N CYS A 32 -4.89 -7.99 -4.72
CA CYS A 32 -3.45 -7.95 -4.50
C CYS A 32 -2.66 -8.49 -5.71
N THR A 33 -3.32 -8.95 -6.77
CA THR A 33 -2.66 -9.40 -8.01
C THR A 33 -2.68 -8.29 -9.06
N SER A 34 -1.96 -8.51 -10.16
CA SER A 34 -1.98 -7.63 -11.33
C SER A 34 -3.33 -7.54 -12.05
N GLU A 35 -4.35 -8.27 -11.59
CA GLU A 35 -5.73 -8.12 -12.07
C GLU A 35 -6.39 -6.84 -11.53
N ALA A 36 -5.82 -6.25 -10.47
CA ALA A 36 -6.27 -5.00 -9.87
C ALA A 36 -5.22 -3.88 -9.94
N ASN A 37 -5.66 -2.65 -9.65
CA ASN A 37 -4.83 -1.44 -9.69
C ASN A 37 -3.62 -1.51 -8.75
N SER A 38 -2.52 -0.84 -9.13
CA SER A 38 -1.37 -0.65 -8.24
C SER A 38 -1.76 0.04 -6.94
N MET A 39 -1.17 -0.45 -5.84
CA MET A 39 -1.13 0.33 -4.61
C MET A 39 -0.05 1.40 -4.71
N MET A 40 -0.48 2.65 -4.59
CA MET A 40 0.38 3.83 -4.54
C MET A 40 0.54 4.25 -3.08
N VAL A 41 1.76 4.57 -2.67
CA VAL A 41 2.07 4.99 -1.30
C VAL A 41 2.75 6.36 -1.29
N THR A 42 2.47 7.14 -0.26
CA THR A 42 3.16 8.39 0.08
C THR A 42 4.48 8.13 0.82
N PRO A 43 5.38 9.12 0.91
CA PRO A 43 6.62 9.00 1.67
C PRO A 43 6.39 8.58 3.14
N ILE A 44 5.40 9.14 3.82
CA ILE A 44 5.07 8.78 5.19
C ILE A 44 4.61 7.31 5.32
N GLU A 45 3.74 6.83 4.42
CA GLU A 45 3.31 5.43 4.41
C GLU A 45 4.50 4.49 4.17
N ALA A 46 5.43 4.88 3.30
CA ALA A 46 6.61 4.09 2.99
C ALA A 46 7.56 4.00 4.20
N VAL A 47 7.85 5.12 4.88
CA VAL A 47 8.69 5.15 6.09
C VAL A 47 8.09 4.27 7.18
N GLU A 48 6.80 4.41 7.47
CA GLU A 48 6.14 3.63 8.53
C GLU A 48 6.19 2.12 8.25
N LEU A 49 6.04 1.74 6.98
CA LEU A 49 6.16 0.35 6.58
C LEU A 49 7.61 -0.13 6.65
N VAL A 50 8.59 0.67 6.24
CA VAL A 50 10.02 0.35 6.36
C VAL A 50 10.41 0.16 7.83
N ASP A 51 9.97 1.06 8.71
CA ASP A 51 10.25 0.97 10.16
C ASP A 51 9.69 -0.32 10.75
N TYR A 52 8.45 -0.67 10.40
CA TYR A 52 7.86 -1.95 10.79
C TYR A 52 8.65 -3.14 10.27
N LEU A 53 9.02 -3.14 8.98
CA LEU A 53 9.76 -4.24 8.37
C LEU A 53 11.14 -4.39 9.02
N LYS A 54 11.82 -3.29 9.33
CA LYS A 54 13.12 -3.30 10.04
C LYS A 54 12.96 -3.84 11.46
N ALA A 55 11.98 -3.35 12.22
CA ALA A 55 11.71 -3.79 13.58
C ALA A 55 11.41 -5.30 13.69
N ASN A 56 10.89 -5.90 12.61
CA ASN A 56 10.56 -7.32 12.55
C ASN A 56 11.55 -8.17 11.74
N ASN A 57 12.73 -7.63 11.38
CA ASN A 57 13.74 -8.31 10.56
C ASN A 57 13.23 -8.79 9.17
N LEU A 58 12.17 -8.16 8.66
CA LEU A 58 11.58 -8.41 7.34
C LEU A 58 12.17 -7.51 6.24
N PHE A 59 12.85 -6.42 6.61
CA PHE A 59 13.57 -5.55 5.68
C PHE A 59 14.97 -6.12 5.37
N ASN A 60 15.00 -7.22 4.63
CA ASN A 60 16.18 -8.06 4.40
C ASN A 60 16.43 -8.32 2.89
N PRO A 61 17.57 -8.94 2.52
CA PRO A 61 17.90 -9.20 1.12
C PRO A 61 16.87 -10.01 0.34
N GLU A 62 16.12 -10.90 1.01
CA GLU A 62 15.05 -11.69 0.37
C GLU A 62 13.90 -10.77 -0.06
N LEU A 63 13.47 -9.86 0.81
CA LEU A 63 12.47 -8.86 0.46
C LEU A 63 12.97 -7.98 -0.69
N LYS A 64 14.23 -7.53 -0.64
CA LYS A 64 14.82 -6.72 -1.72
C LYS A 64 14.73 -7.43 -3.07
N LEU A 65 15.13 -8.69 -3.14
CA LEU A 65 15.06 -9.48 -4.37
C LEU A 65 13.63 -9.56 -4.90
N ARG A 66 12.65 -9.85 -4.03
CA ARG A 66 11.24 -9.93 -4.40
C ARG A 66 10.69 -8.60 -4.94
N LEU A 67 11.13 -7.48 -4.36
CA LEU A 67 10.76 -6.14 -4.84
C LEU A 67 11.36 -5.88 -6.24
N GLU A 68 12.63 -6.21 -6.46
CA GLU A 68 13.31 -6.06 -7.75
C GLU A 68 12.66 -6.93 -8.83
N GLU A 69 12.34 -8.19 -8.51
CA GLU A 69 11.59 -9.10 -9.39
C GLU A 69 10.22 -8.53 -9.75
N THR A 70 9.48 -8.00 -8.78
CA THR A 70 8.17 -7.36 -9.01
C THR A 70 8.31 -6.15 -9.93
N VAL A 71 9.27 -5.27 -9.67
CA VAL A 71 9.53 -4.08 -10.50
C VAL A 71 9.91 -4.45 -11.92
N SER A 72 10.77 -5.46 -12.09
CA SER A 72 11.20 -5.96 -13.40
C SER A 72 10.04 -6.58 -14.18
N LYS A 73 9.34 -7.55 -13.56
CA LYS A 73 8.23 -8.28 -14.16
C LYS A 73 7.11 -7.37 -14.63
N TYR A 74 6.73 -6.38 -13.81
CA TYR A 74 5.64 -5.44 -14.11
C TYR A 74 6.14 -4.11 -14.70
N ARG A 75 7.44 -4.00 -14.99
CA ARG A 75 8.09 -2.83 -15.59
C ARG A 75 7.78 -1.53 -14.85
N LEU A 76 7.71 -1.56 -13.52
CA LEU A 76 7.22 -0.42 -12.73
C LEU A 76 8.13 0.81 -12.84
N ALA A 77 9.42 0.62 -13.08
CA ALA A 77 10.42 1.68 -13.18
C ALA A 77 10.37 2.50 -14.48
N GLN A 78 9.60 2.06 -15.50
CA GLN A 78 9.53 2.76 -16.78
C GLN A 78 8.56 3.93 -16.72
N SER A 79 9.05 5.16 -16.89
CA SER A 79 8.20 6.34 -17.11
C SER A 79 7.57 6.29 -18.51
N VAL A 80 6.28 6.61 -18.61
CA VAL A 80 5.62 6.85 -19.89
C VAL A 80 5.57 8.37 -20.06
N GLY A 81 6.47 8.95 -20.86
CA GLY A 81 6.39 10.36 -21.30
C GLY A 81 7.24 11.42 -20.56
N ASP A 82 7.78 12.33 -21.37
CA ASP A 82 8.22 13.73 -21.20
C ASP A 82 9.18 14.15 -20.07
N GLY A 83 9.82 13.21 -19.38
CA GLY A 83 10.96 13.53 -18.48
C GLY A 83 10.57 14.11 -17.12
N LYS A 84 9.30 14.44 -16.89
CA LYS A 84 8.69 14.43 -15.56
C LYS A 84 8.10 13.03 -15.37
N ARG A 85 8.38 12.35 -14.25
CA ARG A 85 7.72 11.07 -13.93
C ARG A 85 6.23 11.30 -13.69
N SER A 86 5.46 11.49 -14.76
CA SER A 86 4.02 11.34 -14.71
C SER A 86 3.76 9.84 -14.62
N PHE A 87 3.28 9.39 -13.46
CA PHE A 87 3.08 7.97 -13.21
C PHE A 87 1.75 7.52 -13.80
N LEU A 88 1.80 6.84 -14.95
CA LEU A 88 0.69 5.99 -15.37
C LEU A 88 0.55 4.86 -14.34
N ARG A 89 -0.64 4.70 -13.75
CA ARG A 89 -0.93 3.57 -12.85
C ARG A 89 -0.72 2.26 -13.63
N ARG A 90 0.26 1.46 -13.22
CA ARG A 90 0.53 0.11 -13.75
C ARG A 90 0.00 -0.93 -12.78
N THR A 91 -0.53 -2.06 -13.23
CA THR A 91 -0.92 -3.14 -12.33
C THR A 91 0.29 -3.98 -11.92
N TYR A 92 0.28 -4.54 -10.71
CA TYR A 92 1.31 -5.47 -10.25
C TYR A 92 0.75 -6.41 -9.18
N THR A 93 1.34 -7.60 -9.06
CA THR A 93 1.07 -8.46 -7.91
C THR A 93 1.90 -7.98 -6.72
N CYS A 94 1.23 -7.69 -5.60
CA CYS A 94 1.84 -7.16 -4.40
C CYS A 94 2.98 -8.04 -3.88
N PRO A 95 4.15 -7.49 -3.52
CA PRO A 95 5.30 -8.27 -3.03
C PRO A 95 5.03 -8.91 -1.65
N PHE A 96 4.02 -8.41 -0.93
CA PHE A 96 3.55 -8.99 0.33
C PHE A 96 2.37 -9.94 0.14
N PHE A 97 1.92 -10.19 -1.09
CA PHE A 97 0.84 -11.14 -1.31
C PHE A 97 1.35 -12.55 -0.98
N ASN A 98 0.76 -13.16 0.05
CA ASN A 98 1.02 -14.56 0.36
C ASN A 98 -0.03 -15.37 -0.40
N HIS A 99 0.38 -16.14 -1.41
CA HIS A 99 -0.49 -16.98 -2.24
C HIS A 99 -1.16 -18.15 -1.48
N LYS A 100 -1.23 -18.05 -0.14
CA LYS A 100 -1.84 -19.01 0.80
C LYS A 100 -3.01 -18.34 1.52
N GLU A 101 -3.82 -19.12 2.23
CA GLU A 101 -5.08 -18.70 2.91
C GLU A 101 -4.96 -17.50 3.88
N LEU A 102 -3.74 -17.11 4.27
CA LEU A 102 -3.42 -16.02 5.19
C LEU A 102 -3.11 -14.70 4.46
N GLY A 103 -4.04 -14.21 3.63
CA GLY A 103 -4.13 -12.82 3.14
C GLY A 103 -2.81 -12.02 3.00
N CYS A 104 -2.83 -10.75 3.43
CA CYS A 104 -1.64 -9.90 3.48
C CYS A 104 -1.00 -9.99 4.89
N PRO A 105 0.30 -10.27 5.02
CA PRO A 105 0.99 -10.45 6.30
C PRO A 105 1.26 -9.12 7.02
N LEU A 106 1.00 -7.98 6.38
CA LEU A 106 1.16 -6.68 7.01
C LEU A 106 -0.01 -6.44 8.00
N PRO A 107 0.28 -5.99 9.23
CA PRO A 107 -0.77 -5.61 10.17
C PRO A 107 -1.44 -4.31 9.72
N ARG A 108 -2.68 -4.07 10.15
CA ARG A 108 -3.51 -2.97 9.64
C ARG A 108 -2.87 -1.61 9.88
N GLU A 109 -2.11 -1.48 10.95
CA GLU A 109 -1.45 -0.29 11.46
C GLU A 109 -0.30 0.19 10.57
N VAL A 110 0.14 -0.62 9.62
CA VAL A 110 1.25 -0.29 8.71
C VAL A 110 0.88 -0.49 7.23
N LYS A 111 -0.33 -1.02 6.96
CA LYS A 111 -0.83 -1.11 5.59
C LYS A 111 -0.96 0.28 4.98
N PRO A 112 -0.71 0.41 3.66
CA PRO A 112 -1.07 1.61 2.91
C PRO A 112 -2.55 1.99 3.13
N PHE A 113 -2.85 3.28 3.14
CA PHE A 113 -4.21 3.79 3.30
C PHE A 113 -5.12 3.25 2.20
N GLY A 114 -4.62 3.23 0.96
CA GLY A 114 -5.37 2.66 -0.16
C GLY A 114 -5.66 1.16 0.00
N CYS A 115 -4.81 0.40 0.69
CA CYS A 115 -5.10 -1.00 1.01
C CYS A 115 -6.20 -1.13 2.07
N LEU A 116 -6.20 -0.26 3.07
CA LEU A 116 -7.22 -0.27 4.14
C LEU A 116 -8.58 0.21 3.64
N ALA A 117 -8.59 1.11 2.66
CA ALA A 117 -9.82 1.62 2.05
C ALA A 117 -10.41 0.67 1.00
N PHE A 118 -9.69 -0.38 0.58
CA PHE A 118 -10.11 -1.30 -0.48
C PHE A 118 -10.53 -2.64 0.11
N ASN A 119 -11.84 -2.84 0.29
CA ASN A 119 -12.39 -3.98 1.02
C ASN A 119 -13.41 -4.73 0.18
N SER A 120 -13.70 -5.98 0.55
CA SER A 120 -14.88 -6.70 0.04
C SER A 120 -16.14 -6.04 0.58
N HIS A 121 -17.16 -5.92 -0.26
CA HIS A 121 -18.50 -5.48 0.14
C HIS A 121 -19.53 -6.61 0.11
N HIS A 122 -19.08 -7.84 -0.15
CA HIS A 122 -19.89 -9.05 -0.20
C HIS A 122 -19.41 -10.09 0.82
N ALA A 123 -20.35 -10.68 1.58
CA ALA A 123 -20.02 -11.61 2.67
C ALA A 123 -19.57 -12.99 2.15
N GLU A 124 -20.26 -13.52 1.14
CA GLU A 124 -20.02 -14.88 0.63
C GLU A 124 -19.04 -14.92 -0.57
N LEU A 125 -19.17 -13.96 -1.51
CA LEU A 125 -18.34 -13.85 -2.70
C LEU A 125 -17.09 -13.03 -2.42
N LYS A 126 -15.99 -13.72 -2.09
CA LYS A 126 -14.67 -13.11 -1.83
C LYS A 126 -13.81 -12.95 -3.10
N THR A 127 -14.46 -12.67 -4.22
CA THR A 127 -13.81 -12.40 -5.52
C THR A 127 -13.50 -10.92 -5.68
N GLY A 128 -12.47 -10.59 -6.47
CA GLY A 128 -12.03 -9.20 -6.66
C GLY A 128 -13.10 -8.25 -7.20
N GLU A 129 -14.12 -8.77 -7.89
CA GLU A 129 -15.25 -8.00 -8.47
C GLU A 129 -16.14 -7.36 -7.41
N ASN A 130 -16.16 -7.91 -6.19
CA ASN A 130 -16.94 -7.39 -5.08
C ASN A 130 -16.12 -6.49 -4.15
N CYS A 131 -14.88 -6.20 -4.53
CA CYS A 131 -13.98 -5.35 -3.77
C CYS A 131 -13.85 -3.99 -4.44
N PHE A 132 -14.02 -2.91 -3.68
CA PHE A 132 -13.80 -1.56 -4.17
C PHE A 132 -13.26 -0.64 -3.08
N SER A 133 -12.74 0.51 -3.50
CA SER A 133 -12.25 1.52 -2.58
C SER A 133 -13.42 2.37 -2.08
N GLU A 134 -13.57 2.48 -0.76
CA GLU A 134 -14.47 3.44 -0.11
C GLU A 134 -13.85 4.85 -0.17
N LYS A 135 -13.90 5.45 -1.36
CA LYS A 135 -13.23 6.73 -1.68
C LYS A 135 -13.59 7.85 -0.71
N GLU A 136 -14.85 7.96 -0.32
CA GLU A 136 -15.33 8.99 0.61
C GLU A 136 -14.62 8.91 1.98
N ILE A 137 -14.35 7.69 2.47
CA ILE A 137 -13.66 7.49 3.76
C ILE A 137 -12.18 7.82 3.60
N LEU A 138 -11.58 7.47 2.47
CA LEU A 138 -10.19 7.82 2.17
C LEU A 138 -10.01 9.34 2.05
N GLU A 139 -10.91 10.03 1.36
CA GLU A 139 -10.92 11.49 1.20
C GLU A 139 -11.13 12.20 2.53
N LYS A 140 -12.08 11.71 3.35
CA LYS A 140 -12.28 12.22 4.71
C LYS A 140 -11.00 12.11 5.53
N ARG A 141 -10.34 10.95 5.49
CA ARG A 141 -9.06 10.75 6.16
C ARG A 141 -7.99 11.71 5.64
N GLU A 142 -7.88 11.91 4.33
CA GLU A 142 -6.91 12.85 3.75
C GLU A 142 -7.22 14.31 4.17
N ALA A 143 -8.49 14.66 4.36
CA ALA A 143 -8.92 15.97 4.86
C ALA A 143 -8.66 16.16 6.36
N ASP A 144 -8.78 15.10 7.17
CA ASP A 144 -8.52 15.15 8.62
C ASP A 144 -7.02 15.27 8.97
N PHE A 145 -6.12 14.99 8.01
CA PHE A 145 -4.66 14.98 8.20
C PHE A 145 -3.89 15.79 7.15
N GLN A 146 -4.35 17.02 6.85
CA GLN A 146 -3.71 17.86 5.83
C GLN A 146 -2.25 18.23 6.14
N GLU A 147 -1.87 18.25 7.42
CA GLU A 147 -0.50 18.50 7.89
C GLU A 147 0.52 17.48 7.37
N GLU A 148 0.07 16.32 6.88
CA GLU A 148 0.93 15.32 6.26
C GLU A 148 1.60 15.80 4.99
N LYS A 149 1.07 16.83 4.33
CA LYS A 149 1.74 17.42 3.16
C LYS A 149 3.12 17.93 3.54
N GLU A 150 3.23 18.70 4.62
CA GLU A 150 4.51 19.19 5.12
C GLU A 150 5.43 18.06 5.61
N LEU A 151 4.85 17.05 6.25
CA LEU A 151 5.63 15.91 6.73
C LEU A 151 6.18 15.07 5.56
N ASN A 152 5.40 14.86 4.50
CA ASN A 152 5.86 14.19 3.29
C ASN A 152 7.00 14.97 2.62
N GLU A 153 6.93 16.30 2.54
CA GLU A 153 8.04 17.11 2.02
C GLU A 153 9.31 16.98 2.87
N LYS A 154 9.18 16.98 4.20
CA LYS A 154 10.31 16.77 5.12
C LYS A 154 10.95 15.39 4.92
N ILE A 155 10.13 14.34 4.80
CA ILE A 155 10.60 12.97 4.54
C ILE A 155 11.29 12.89 3.17
N LYS A 156 10.70 13.49 2.14
CA LYS A 156 11.30 13.54 0.80
C LYS A 156 12.68 14.17 0.84
N ALA A 157 12.83 15.31 1.52
CA ALA A 157 14.12 15.96 1.70
C ALA A 157 15.12 15.08 2.49
N GLN A 158 14.67 14.46 3.58
CA GLN A 158 15.51 13.62 4.44
C GLN A 158 16.06 12.38 3.71
N TYR A 159 15.23 11.73 2.89
CA TYR A 159 15.59 10.48 2.19
C TYR A 159 15.89 10.68 0.69
N SER A 160 16.03 11.93 0.24
CA SER A 160 16.26 12.27 -1.17
C SER A 160 15.23 11.66 -2.15
N LEU A 161 13.97 11.59 -1.72
CA LEU A 161 12.86 11.06 -2.53
C LEU A 161 12.31 12.14 -3.46
N TYR A 162 12.02 11.78 -4.71
CA TYR A 162 11.57 12.70 -5.77
C TYR A 162 10.09 12.48 -6.17
N TRP A 163 9.32 11.79 -5.34
CA TRP A 163 7.94 11.39 -5.64
C TRP A 163 6.98 11.75 -4.49
N ASP A 164 5.73 12.08 -4.84
CA ASP A 164 4.66 12.34 -3.87
C ASP A 164 3.85 11.07 -3.57
N LYS A 165 3.61 10.27 -4.61
CA LYS A 165 3.09 8.90 -4.51
C LYS A 165 3.81 8.04 -5.56
N THR A 166 4.15 6.81 -5.20
CA THR A 166 4.78 5.84 -6.13
C THR A 166 4.28 4.42 -5.83
N PRO A 167 4.36 3.46 -6.77
CA PRO A 167 4.03 2.07 -6.49
C PRO A 167 4.83 1.53 -5.30
N LEU A 168 4.16 0.80 -4.40
CA LEU A 168 4.77 0.26 -3.17
C LEU A 168 6.14 -0.41 -3.40
N PRO A 169 6.37 -1.24 -4.44
CA PRO A 169 7.67 -1.87 -4.64
C PRO A 169 8.80 -0.87 -4.90
N LEU A 170 8.52 0.19 -5.66
CA LEU A 170 9.49 1.24 -5.95
C LEU A 170 9.78 2.08 -4.71
N ALA A 171 8.74 2.41 -3.93
CA ALA A 171 8.88 3.17 -2.69
C ALA A 171 9.87 2.48 -1.74
N LEU A 172 9.68 1.18 -1.50
CA LEU A 172 10.54 0.41 -0.58
C LEU A 172 11.96 0.24 -1.10
N LEU A 173 12.16 0.11 -2.42
CA LEU A 173 13.50 -0.01 -3.00
C LEU A 173 14.33 1.27 -2.84
N ASP A 174 13.73 2.45 -2.82
CA ASP A 174 14.47 3.69 -2.57
C ASP A 174 15.10 3.70 -1.16
N PHE A 175 14.50 3.04 -0.17
CA PHE A 175 15.06 2.89 1.19
C PHE A 175 16.16 1.81 1.31
N TYR A 176 16.39 1.00 0.28
CA TYR A 176 17.59 0.13 0.20
C TYR A 176 18.79 0.86 -0.41
N ARG A 177 18.58 2.05 -0.97
CA ARG A 177 19.60 2.87 -1.64
C ARG A 177 20.04 4.08 -0.82
N ALA A 178 19.19 4.49 0.15
CA ALA A 178 19.40 5.58 1.09
C ALA A 178 20.31 5.20 2.26
#